data_AF-A0A7C5VS21-F1
#
_entry.id   AF-A0A7C5VS21-F1
#
_cell.length_a   1.000
_cell.length_b   1.000
_cell.length_c   1.000
_cell.angle_alpha   90.00
_cell.angle_beta   90.00
_cell.angle_gamma   90.00
#
_symmetry.space_group_name_H-M   'P 1'
#
loop_
_entity.id
_entity.type
_entity.pdbx_description
1 polymer ?
#
loop_
_entity_poly.entity_id
_entity_poly.type
_entity_poly.pdbx_seq_one_letter_code
_entity_poly.pdbx_strand_id
1 'polypeptide(L)'
;MELKDIDFSVLDALQEVLNSFEEVEYAGVNLTHPLLGTLRFILKTREGYSADEVLMKGLRQLSGITHGLSESIQRLLTQGV
;
A
#
# COMPACT_ATOMS: atom_id res chain seq x y z
N MET A 1 1.62 -6.32 12.19
CA MET A 1 2.85 -6.83 11.56
C MET A 1 3.95 -5.79 11.74
N GLU A 2 5.19 -6.22 11.99
CA GLU A 2 6.35 -5.31 12.09
C GLU A 2 7.23 -5.51 10.86
N LEU A 3 7.55 -4.40 10.20
CA LEU A 3 8.32 -4.36 8.96
C LEU A 3 9.60 -3.56 9.19
N LYS A 4 10.70 -4.08 8.65
CA LYS A 4 12.02 -3.44 8.64
C LYS A 4 12.45 -3.18 7.21
N ASP A 5 13.27 -2.17 7.01
CA ASP A 5 13.88 -1.82 5.72
C ASP A 5 12.87 -1.51 4.59
N ILE A 6 11.62 -1.18 4.95
CA ILE A 6 10.61 -0.68 4.03
C ILE A 6 10.37 0.79 4.33
N ASP A 7 10.32 1.59 3.27
CA ASP A 7 10.05 3.02 3.36
C ASP A 7 8.60 3.28 3.82
N PHE A 8 8.43 4.27 4.70
CA PHE A 8 7.12 4.64 5.22
C PHE A 8 6.14 5.03 4.12
N SER A 9 6.60 5.76 3.09
CA SER A 9 5.74 6.22 1.98
C SER A 9 5.13 5.06 1.19
N VAL A 10 5.83 3.92 1.10
CA VAL A 10 5.29 2.72 0.43
C VAL A 10 4.14 2.12 1.25
N LEU A 11 4.30 2.06 2.57
CA LEU A 11 3.24 1.59 3.47
C LEU A 11 2.09 2.57 3.59
N ASP A 12 2.37 3.87 3.49
CA ASP A 12 1.38 4.95 3.48
C ASP A 12 0.49 4.85 2.23
N ALA A 13 1.09 4.69 1.04
CA ALA A 13 0.34 4.44 -0.18
C ALA A 13 -0.46 3.12 -0.12
N LEU A 14 0.10 2.07 0.49
CA LEU A 14 -0.60 0.79 0.65
C LEU A 14 -1.81 0.90 1.59
N GLN A 15 -1.70 1.61 2.72
CA GLN A 15 -2.84 1.80 3.61
C GLN A 15 -3.97 2.60 2.93
N GLU A 16 -3.66 3.57 2.09
CA GLU A 16 -4.67 4.33 1.33
C GLU A 16 -5.43 3.41 0.37
N VAL A 17 -4.72 2.56 -0.37
CA VAL A 17 -5.34 1.56 -1.25
C VAL A 17 -6.24 0.62 -0.45
N LEU A 18 -5.75 0.08 0.67
CA LEU A 18 -6.52 -0.88 1.47
C LEU A 18 -7.74 -0.26 2.13
N ASN A 19 -7.65 0.99 2.62
CA ASN A 19 -8.79 1.69 3.22
C ASN A 19 -9.91 2.00 2.20
N SER A 20 -9.64 1.88 0.89
CA SER A 20 -10.67 1.99 -0.14
C SER A 20 -11.51 0.71 -0.34
N PHE A 21 -11.09 -0.41 0.25
CA PHE A 21 -11.77 -1.69 0.06
C PHE A 21 -12.93 -1.86 1.03
N GLU A 22 -14.09 -2.29 0.54
CA GLU A 22 -15.27 -2.52 1.38
C GLU A 22 -15.03 -3.57 2.47
N GLU A 23 -14.21 -4.58 2.17
CA GLU A 23 -13.78 -5.63 3.10
C GLU A 23 -12.86 -5.17 4.24
N VAL A 24 -12.31 -3.95 4.18
CA VAL A 24 -11.38 -3.41 5.18
C VAL A 24 -12.14 -2.54 6.18
N GLU A 25 -11.96 -2.82 7.47
CA GLU A 25 -12.43 -1.93 8.54
C GLU A 25 -11.41 -0.85 8.84
N TYR A 26 -10.12 -1.21 8.80
CA TYR A 26 -9.02 -0.30 9.10
C TYR A 26 -7.69 -0.81 8.55
N ALA A 27 -6.96 0.04 7.84
CA ALA A 27 -5.55 -0.13 7.55
C ALA A 27 -4.76 1.09 8.07
N GLY A 28 -3.62 0.85 8.72
CA GLY A 28 -2.80 1.91 9.29
C GLY A 28 -1.33 1.54 9.42
N VAL A 29 -0.45 2.49 9.12
CA VAL A 29 0.99 2.41 9.43
C VAL A 29 1.33 3.40 10.55
N ASN A 30 2.04 2.91 11.55
CA ASN A 30 2.58 3.74 12.62
C ASN A 30 4.10 3.56 12.70
N LEU A 31 4.79 4.68 12.84
CA LEU A 31 6.22 4.69 13.07
C LEU A 31 6.48 4.43 14.56
N THR A 32 6.96 3.23 14.87
CA THR A 32 7.07 2.78 16.26
C THR A 32 8.09 3.60 17.05
N HIS A 33 9.20 3.99 16.40
CA HIS A 33 10.19 4.93 16.94
C HIS A 33 11.08 5.50 15.82
N PRO A 34 11.31 6.83 15.73
CA PRO A 34 12.12 7.47 14.67
C PRO A 34 13.52 6.87 14.49
N LEU A 35 14.14 6.47 15.60
CA LEU A 35 15.51 5.95 15.62
C LEU A 35 15.62 4.43 15.34
N LEU A 36 14.51 3.69 15.30
CA LEU A 36 14.53 2.22 15.18
C LEU A 36 14.20 1.72 13.76
N GLY A 37 13.79 2.62 12.85
CA GLY A 37 13.48 2.26 11.45
C GLY A 37 12.40 1.17 11.30
N THR A 38 11.66 0.86 12.36
CA THR A 38 10.70 -0.24 12.41
C THR A 38 9.30 0.31 12.31
N LEU A 39 8.58 -0.10 11.27
CA LEU A 39 7.22 0.32 11.00
C LEU A 39 6.25 -0.75 11.47
N ARG A 40 5.23 -0.33 12.21
CA ARG A 40 4.12 -1.19 12.59
C ARG A 40 2.97 -0.98 11.60
N PHE A 41 2.67 -2.03 10.86
CA PHE A 41 1.53 -2.07 9.95
C PHE A 41 0.37 -2.86 10.57
N ILE A 42 -0.82 -2.28 10.52
CA ILE A 42 -2.06 -2.85 11.06
C ILE A 42 -3.07 -2.95 9.93
N LEU A 43 -3.67 -4.13 9.77
CA LEU A 43 -4.78 -4.36 8.87
C LEU A 43 -5.86 -5.11 9.66
N LYS A 44 -7.08 -4.59 9.64
CA LYS A 44 -8.28 -5.20 10.19
C LYS A 44 -9.32 -5.31 9.08
N THR A 45 -9.72 -6.53 8.79
CA THR A 45 -10.79 -6.84 7.84
C THR A 45 -12.12 -7.02 8.55
N ARG A 46 -13.21 -6.87 7.81
CA ARG A 46 -14.56 -7.23 8.28
C ARG A 46 -14.66 -8.75 8.45
N GLU A 47 -15.65 -9.18 9.24
CA GLU A 47 -15.95 -10.61 9.40
C GLU A 47 -16.19 -11.29 8.04
N GLY A 48 -15.66 -12.50 7.89
CA GLY A 48 -15.76 -13.29 6.65
C GLY A 48 -14.68 -13.02 5.61
N TYR A 49 -13.80 -12.02 5.82
CA TYR A 49 -12.70 -11.71 4.91
C TYR A 49 -11.34 -12.06 5.52
N SER A 50 -10.49 -12.74 4.76
CA SER A 50 -9.12 -13.06 5.15
C SER A 50 -8.22 -11.82 5.01
N ALA A 51 -7.51 -11.48 6.09
CA ALA A 51 -6.61 -10.33 6.08
C ALA A 51 -5.42 -10.50 5.13
N ASP A 52 -4.91 -11.72 4.98
CA ASP A 52 -3.82 -12.05 4.07
C ASP A 52 -4.24 -11.96 2.60
N GLU A 53 -5.42 -12.45 2.24
CA GLU A 53 -5.96 -12.32 0.88
C GLU A 53 -6.18 -10.85 0.50
N VAL A 54 -6.77 -10.08 1.42
CA VAL A 54 -7.03 -8.66 1.24
C VAL A 54 -5.74 -7.85 1.12
N LEU A 55 -4.73 -8.17 1.93
CA LEU A 55 -3.41 -7.56 1.83
C LEU A 55 -2.77 -7.84 0.47
N MET A 56 -2.82 -9.09 0.01
CA MET A 56 -2.27 -9.47 -1.30
C MET A 56 -3.02 -8.82 -2.46
N LYS A 57 -4.34 -8.62 -2.34
CA LYS A 57 -5.14 -7.86 -3.29
C LYS A 57 -4.71 -6.39 -3.33
N GLY A 58 -4.52 -5.76 -2.17
CA GLY A 58 -4.05 -4.39 -2.05
C GLY A 58 -2.68 -4.16 -2.69
N LEU A 59 -1.73 -5.07 -2.44
CA LEU A 59 -0.39 -5.03 -3.06
C LEU A 59 -0.45 -5.12 -4.59
N ARG A 60 -1.29 -6.01 -5.14
CA ARG A 60 -1.48 -6.11 -6.61
C ARG A 60 -2.08 -4.84 -7.17
N GLN A 61 -3.07 -4.25 -6.49
CA GLN A 61 -3.68 -3.00 -6.95
C GLN A 61 -2.68 -1.84 -6.91
N LEU A 62 -1.90 -1.70 -5.85
CA LEU A 62 -0.84 -0.69 -5.76
C LEU A 62 0.19 -0.86 -6.88
N SER A 63 0.60 -2.10 -7.16
CA SER A 63 1.48 -2.41 -8.30
C SER A 63 0.85 -2.05 -9.65
N GLY A 64 -0.47 -2.24 -9.81
CA GLY A 64 -1.18 -1.84 -11.03
C GLY A 64 -1.24 -0.33 -11.21
N ILE A 65 -1.44 0.42 -10.12
CA ILE A 65 -1.45 1.89 -10.12
C ILE A 65 -0.08 2.43 -10.55
N THR A 66 1.01 1.93 -9.94
CA THR A 66 2.37 2.39 -10.28
C THR A 66 2.77 2.01 -11.70
N HIS A 67 2.34 0.85 -12.19
CA HIS A 67 2.53 0.46 -13.59
C HIS A 67 1.78 1.41 -14.55
N GLY A 68 0.49 1.69 -14.30
CA GLY A 68 -0.30 2.61 -15.12
C GLY A 68 0.25 4.04 -15.12
N LEU A 69 0.81 4.50 -13.99
CA LEU A 69 1.54 5.76 -13.92
C LEU A 69 2.78 5.74 -14.82
N SER A 70 3.58 4.67 -14.76
CA SER A 70 4.77 4.51 -15.59
C SER A 70 4.45 4.56 -17.09
N GLU A 71 3.43 3.81 -17.54
CA GLU A 71 2.97 3.82 -18.93
C GLU A 71 2.47 5.21 -19.37
N SER A 72 1.77 5.92 -18.48
CA SER A 72 1.26 7.27 -18.77
C SER A 72 2.39 8.28 -18.92
N ILE A 73 3.40 8.23 -18.05
CA ILE A 73 4.60 9.06 -18.16
C ILE A 73 5.36 8.72 -19.46
N GLN A 74 5.51 7.44 -19.80
CA GLN A 74 6.22 7.03 -21.01
C GLN A 74 5.51 7.51 -22.28
N ARG A 75 4.17 7.47 -22.33
CA ARG A 75 3.38 8.06 -23.42
C ARG A 75 3.61 9.56 -23.54
N LEU A 76 3.63 10.30 -22.43
CA LEU A 76 3.90 11.74 -22.45
C LEU A 76 5.32 12.05 -22.96
N LEU A 77 6.33 11.28 -22.54
CA LEU A 77 7.71 11.47 -22.99
C LEU A 77 7.91 11.12 -24.47
N THR A 78 7.16 10.16 -25.00
CA THR A 78 7.24 9.75 -26.42
C THR A 78 6.39 10.61 -27.36
N GLN A 79 5.35 11.27 -26.85
CA GLN A 79 4.50 12.18 -27.63
C GLN A 79 5.04 13.61 -27.75
N GLY A 80 6.22 13.89 -27.17
CA GLY A 80 6.96 15.13 -27.38
C GLY A 80 6.61 16.24 -26.40
N VAL A 81 7.54 16.48 -25.48
CA VAL A 81 8.16 17.80 -25.36
C VAL A 81 9.11 17.96 -26.54
#